data_AF-A0A2R5HES2-F1
#
_entry.id   AF-A0A2R5HES2-F1
#
_cell.length_a   1.000
_cell.length_b   1.000
_cell.length_c   1.000
_cell.angle_alpha   90.00
_cell.angle_beta   90.00
_cell.angle_gamma   90.00
#
_symmetry.space_group_name_H-M   'P 1'
#
loop_
_entity.id
_entity.type
_entity.pdbx_description
1 polymer ?
#
loop_
_entity_poly.entity_id
_entity_poly.type
_entity_poly.pdbx_seq_one_letter_code
_entity_poly.pdbx_strand_id
1 'polypeptide(L)'
;MRTQLTKRWSKPENIFLLIGAIFCLAFSLFQPLFIEPDASYHFDSATYISHTVVDRASVGMPTEDYMSEPTPFDTVTGLKRNHTYFSSLFVQKLPVIPRDQVIDKRVINAGFSYTLMHLVPAIGVKLGHAIYPSVGVMIVTARLLNSIVFLLGLYFIIKKVKAYKRIFVFVSLTPTVIQLATSLSYDNFNYLIFAAASALLVNLSMAFYGKAKIDKWLYVPLTAIIFIGLYFSKTNSKLLFIPLMLLVYAYIYRRLKSRRLKQWMIYGPVLLIFIGLIVAFFKIGLSQIKLEGKQLTFSLLEPYYTVLTTEVISGTNTVGLPAWLFPIQYLALALVFLTEKKEGLPKAFAWTGLGLVVLNFFGIMFQYAGNSHFVGNVITGPQGRYFTPYLLLLAPVLARFGGWLGLQPKGIEGEGAHAKLQLLAYAVSVVSLIVCLGLIVLKFYWLQLPADEFRSGISHYIFR
;
A
#
# COMPACT_ATOMS: atom_id res chain seq x y z
N MET A 1 -15.75 -18.52 -31.98
CA MET A 1 -14.41 -18.35 -31.36
C MET A 1 -14.12 -16.90 -30.92
N ARG A 2 -14.31 -15.88 -31.78
CA ARG A 2 -14.12 -14.44 -31.43
C ARG A 2 -14.92 -13.98 -30.20
N THR A 3 -16.17 -14.45 -30.03
CA THR A 3 -17.07 -14.06 -28.93
C THR A 3 -16.72 -14.62 -27.55
N GLN A 4 -16.06 -15.78 -27.46
CA GLN A 4 -15.60 -16.33 -26.17
C GLN A 4 -14.26 -15.74 -25.74
N LEU A 5 -13.37 -15.45 -26.71
CA LEU A 5 -12.12 -14.75 -26.44
C LEU A 5 -12.39 -13.33 -25.94
N THR A 6 -13.24 -12.55 -26.60
CA THR A 6 -13.60 -11.19 -26.14
C THR A 6 -14.23 -11.18 -24.75
N LYS A 7 -15.09 -12.18 -24.43
CA LYS A 7 -15.72 -12.33 -23.11
C LYS A 7 -14.74 -12.81 -22.02
N ARG A 8 -13.64 -13.46 -22.39
CA ARG A 8 -12.55 -13.82 -21.45
C ARG A 8 -11.76 -12.56 -21.10
N TRP A 9 -11.34 -11.77 -22.09
CA TRP A 9 -10.55 -10.55 -21.86
C TRP A 9 -11.32 -9.40 -21.21
N SER A 10 -12.66 -9.45 -21.17
CA SER A 10 -13.48 -8.45 -20.49
C SER A 10 -13.60 -8.64 -18.96
N LYS A 11 -13.02 -9.71 -18.39
CA LYS A 11 -13.09 -9.95 -16.94
C LYS A 11 -12.15 -8.99 -16.18
N PRO A 12 -12.57 -8.43 -15.03
CA PRO A 12 -11.75 -7.49 -14.25
C PRO A 12 -10.35 -8.02 -13.94
N GLU A 13 -10.23 -9.30 -13.56
CA GLU A 13 -8.93 -9.92 -13.27
C GLU A 13 -7.98 -9.97 -14.48
N ASN A 14 -8.51 -10.17 -15.70
CA ASN A 14 -7.71 -10.23 -16.91
C ASN A 14 -7.28 -8.83 -17.38
N ILE A 15 -8.16 -7.83 -17.22
CA ILE A 15 -7.84 -6.43 -17.49
C ILE A 15 -6.73 -5.96 -16.53
N PHE A 16 -6.86 -6.27 -15.24
CA PHE A 16 -5.81 -6.01 -14.26
C PHE A 16 -4.48 -6.66 -14.67
N LEU A 17 -4.50 -7.96 -15.01
CA LEU A 17 -3.28 -8.67 -15.38
C LEU A 17 -2.62 -8.06 -16.61
N LEU A 18 -3.40 -7.66 -17.62
CA LEU A 18 -2.88 -7.05 -18.84
C LEU A 18 -2.22 -5.69 -18.56
N ILE A 19 -2.96 -4.76 -17.94
CA ILE A 19 -2.44 -3.42 -17.65
C ILE A 19 -1.29 -3.51 -16.65
N GLY A 20 -1.48 -4.27 -15.57
CA GLY A 20 -0.49 -4.49 -14.53
C GLY A 20 0.80 -5.12 -15.06
N ALA A 21 0.74 -6.11 -15.94
CA ALA A 21 1.95 -6.72 -16.51
C ALA A 21 2.78 -5.72 -17.30
N ILE A 22 2.14 -4.89 -18.14
CA ILE A 22 2.81 -3.85 -18.92
C ILE A 22 3.50 -2.86 -18.00
N PHE A 23 2.78 -2.31 -17.02
CA PHE A 23 3.32 -1.26 -16.16
C PHE A 23 4.28 -1.79 -15.09
N CYS A 24 4.04 -2.94 -14.47
CA CYS A 24 5.00 -3.55 -13.55
C CYS A 24 6.33 -3.86 -14.24
N LEU A 25 6.30 -4.33 -15.49
CA LEU A 25 7.51 -4.54 -16.28
C LEU A 25 8.22 -3.21 -16.56
N ALA A 26 7.48 -2.21 -17.07
CA ALA A 26 8.04 -0.90 -17.39
C ALA A 26 8.65 -0.21 -16.15
N PHE A 27 7.94 -0.18 -15.02
CA PHE A 27 8.44 0.37 -13.77
C PHE A 27 9.63 -0.43 -13.23
N SER A 28 9.63 -1.76 -13.28
CA SER A 28 10.78 -2.55 -12.80
C SER A 28 12.07 -2.25 -13.57
N LEU A 29 11.98 -1.89 -14.85
CA LEU A 29 13.13 -1.64 -15.73
C LEU A 29 13.55 -0.16 -15.78
N PHE A 30 12.59 0.75 -15.85
CA PHE A 30 12.85 2.17 -16.12
C PHE A 30 12.77 3.04 -14.86
N GLN A 31 12.23 2.55 -13.76
CA GLN A 31 12.30 3.28 -12.50
C GLN A 31 13.76 3.28 -12.01
N PRO A 32 14.34 4.45 -11.67
CA PRO A 32 15.67 4.53 -11.08
C PRO A 32 15.82 3.62 -9.85
N LEU A 33 17.06 3.21 -9.60
CA LEU A 33 17.39 2.42 -8.41
C LEU A 33 17.29 3.32 -7.18
N PHE A 34 16.86 2.76 -6.06
CA PHE A 34 16.73 3.46 -4.78
C PHE A 34 15.85 4.72 -4.80
N ILE A 35 14.71 4.67 -5.50
CA ILE A 35 13.77 5.80 -5.54
C ILE A 35 12.63 5.64 -4.54
N GLU A 36 12.34 4.41 -4.13
CA GLU A 36 11.30 4.13 -3.15
C GLU A 36 11.74 4.53 -1.73
N PRO A 37 10.81 4.92 -0.84
CA PRO A 37 11.16 5.21 0.54
C PRO A 37 11.85 4.02 1.21
N ASP A 38 12.95 4.28 1.93
CA ASP A 38 13.73 3.27 2.63
C ASP A 38 14.37 2.21 1.69
N ALA A 39 14.62 2.54 0.42
CA ALA A 39 15.09 1.57 -0.58
C ALA A 39 16.39 0.86 -0.20
N SER A 40 17.35 1.59 0.37
CA SER A 40 18.63 1.03 0.81
C SER A 40 18.44 0.01 1.92
N TYR A 41 17.62 0.35 2.92
CA TYR A 41 17.20 -0.58 3.96
C TYR A 41 16.56 -1.85 3.39
N HIS A 42 15.68 -1.72 2.38
CA HIS A 42 15.05 -2.87 1.75
C HIS A 42 16.04 -3.75 0.98
N PHE A 43 17.00 -3.15 0.28
CA PHE A 43 18.08 -3.88 -0.39
C PHE A 43 18.98 -4.62 0.61
N ASP A 44 19.38 -3.96 1.68
CA ASP A 44 20.25 -4.55 2.70
C ASP A 44 19.54 -5.65 3.48
N SER A 45 18.25 -5.46 3.79
CA SER A 45 17.40 -6.51 4.37
C SER A 45 17.34 -7.73 3.44
N ALA A 46 17.10 -7.52 2.15
CA ALA A 46 17.01 -8.60 1.17
C ALA A 46 18.33 -9.36 1.03
N THR A 47 19.46 -8.65 0.90
CA THR A 47 20.80 -9.25 0.79
C THR A 47 21.24 -9.97 2.07
N TYR A 48 20.88 -9.44 3.24
CA TYR A 48 21.16 -10.06 4.54
C TYR A 48 20.43 -11.40 4.70
N ILE A 49 19.16 -11.46 4.30
CA ILE A 49 18.32 -12.68 4.35
C ILE A 49 18.82 -13.72 3.34
N SER A 50 19.25 -13.28 2.15
CA SER A 50 19.72 -14.18 1.09
C SER A 50 21.16 -14.66 1.25
N HIS A 51 21.91 -14.13 2.22
CA HIS A 51 23.36 -14.32 2.36
C HIS A 51 24.16 -13.83 1.15
N THR A 52 23.76 -12.70 0.57
CA THR A 52 24.41 -12.08 -0.59
C THR A 52 24.69 -10.59 -0.33
N VAL A 53 25.13 -10.26 0.88
CA VAL A 53 25.53 -8.89 1.26
C VAL A 53 26.72 -8.48 0.41
N VAL A 54 26.68 -7.28 -0.17
CA VAL A 54 27.72 -6.75 -1.05
C VAL A 54 28.25 -5.43 -0.50
N ASP A 55 29.54 -5.15 -0.71
CA ASP A 55 30.15 -3.89 -0.33
C ASP A 55 29.73 -2.75 -1.27
N ARG A 56 28.68 -2.02 -0.87
CA ARG A 56 28.16 -0.86 -1.61
C ARG A 56 29.07 0.37 -1.53
N ALA A 57 30.00 0.46 -0.57
CA ALA A 57 30.92 1.60 -0.48
C ALA A 57 31.82 1.69 -1.71
N SER A 58 32.22 0.53 -2.25
CA SER A 58 33.03 0.43 -3.46
C SER A 58 32.39 1.01 -4.73
N VAL A 59 31.08 1.28 -4.73
CA VAL A 59 30.33 1.92 -5.84
C VAL A 59 29.84 3.32 -5.48
N GLY A 60 30.43 3.94 -4.45
CA GLY A 60 30.07 5.29 -4.00
C GLY A 60 28.74 5.34 -3.24
N MET A 61 28.29 4.21 -2.69
CA MET A 61 27.13 4.14 -1.80
C MET A 61 27.52 3.55 -0.44
N PRO A 62 28.37 4.25 0.34
CA PRO A 62 28.85 3.76 1.62
C PRO A 62 27.71 3.47 2.58
N THR A 63 27.97 2.49 3.43
CA THR A 63 27.06 1.97 4.45
C THR A 63 26.89 2.96 5.61
N GLU A 64 27.76 3.94 5.84
CA GLU A 64 27.79 4.71 7.09
C GLU A 64 26.61 5.68 7.36
N ASP A 65 25.65 5.81 6.45
CA ASP A 65 24.46 6.69 6.60
C ASP A 65 23.28 6.05 7.37
N TYR A 66 23.47 4.87 7.99
CA TYR A 66 22.36 4.07 8.53
C TYR A 66 21.62 4.62 9.75
N MET A 67 22.11 5.67 10.41
CA MET A 67 21.50 6.18 11.66
C MET A 67 20.99 7.63 11.57
N SER A 68 21.10 8.28 10.41
CA SER A 68 20.58 9.65 10.26
C SER A 68 19.90 9.94 8.94
N GLU A 69 20.34 9.43 7.78
CA GLU A 69 19.72 9.76 6.50
C GLU A 69 19.76 8.54 5.53
N PRO A 70 18.65 8.10 4.90
CA PRO A 70 18.68 7.16 3.79
C PRO A 70 19.70 7.69 2.79
N THR A 71 20.49 6.80 2.15
CA THR A 71 21.28 7.18 0.97
C THR A 71 20.40 8.06 0.10
N PRO A 72 20.65 9.38 0.04
CA PRO A 72 19.70 10.23 -0.61
C PRO A 72 19.66 9.80 -2.06
N PHE A 73 18.49 9.81 -2.68
CA PHE A 73 18.40 9.65 -4.12
C PHE A 73 19.32 10.66 -4.85
N ASP A 74 19.75 11.73 -4.19
CA ASP A 74 20.83 12.62 -4.62
C ASP A 74 22.15 11.91 -4.91
N THR A 75 22.54 10.88 -4.15
CA THR A 75 23.73 10.06 -4.45
C THR A 75 23.57 9.34 -5.78
N VAL A 76 22.43 8.68 -6.00
CA VAL A 76 22.14 7.97 -7.25
C VAL A 76 22.02 8.95 -8.43
N THR A 77 21.44 10.12 -8.20
CA THR A 77 21.37 11.23 -9.17
C THR A 77 22.75 11.81 -9.46
N GLY A 78 23.61 11.91 -8.45
CA GLY A 78 25.01 12.32 -8.57
C GLY A 78 25.81 11.36 -9.45
N LEU A 79 25.66 10.05 -9.25
CA LEU A 79 26.23 9.05 -10.16
C LEU A 79 25.73 9.21 -11.60
N LYS A 80 24.45 9.60 -11.77
CA LYS A 80 23.90 9.86 -13.11
C LYS A 80 24.49 11.14 -13.74
N ARG A 81 24.63 12.22 -12.98
CA ARG A 81 25.30 13.48 -13.40
C ARG A 81 26.75 13.27 -13.78
N ASN A 82 27.44 12.41 -13.02
CA ASN A 82 28.85 12.09 -13.26
C ASN A 82 29.06 11.02 -14.34
N HIS A 83 28.02 10.59 -15.04
CA HIS A 83 28.06 9.55 -16.07
C HIS A 83 28.54 8.16 -15.59
N THR A 84 28.60 7.91 -14.28
CA THR A 84 29.07 6.66 -13.67
C THR A 84 27.93 5.70 -13.27
N TYR A 85 26.68 6.15 -13.30
CA TYR A 85 25.52 5.35 -12.88
C TYR A 85 25.49 3.92 -13.45
N PHE A 86 25.65 3.74 -14.77
CA PHE A 86 25.61 2.41 -15.36
C PHE A 86 26.87 1.59 -15.07
N SER A 87 28.06 2.20 -15.15
CA SER A 87 29.31 1.50 -14.87
C SER A 87 29.39 1.04 -13.41
N SER A 88 29.02 1.90 -12.46
CA SER A 88 29.06 1.59 -11.03
C SER A 88 27.96 0.62 -10.61
N LEU A 89 26.73 0.75 -11.15
CA LEU A 89 25.60 -0.01 -10.61
C LEU A 89 25.27 -1.27 -11.39
N PHE A 90 25.54 -1.33 -12.69
CA PHE A 90 25.19 -2.48 -13.53
C PHE A 90 26.42 -3.27 -14.02
N VAL A 91 27.60 -2.65 -14.11
CA VAL A 91 28.81 -3.29 -14.65
C VAL A 91 29.79 -3.71 -13.56
N GLN A 92 29.96 -2.91 -12.50
CA GLN A 92 30.89 -3.26 -11.42
C GLN A 92 30.38 -4.48 -10.63
N LYS A 93 31.17 -5.54 -10.62
CA LYS A 93 30.93 -6.73 -9.80
C LYS A 93 31.35 -6.46 -8.37
N LEU A 94 30.50 -6.81 -7.42
CA LEU A 94 30.75 -6.65 -6.00
C LEU A 94 30.97 -8.02 -5.35
N PRO A 95 32.06 -8.21 -4.59
CA PRO A 95 32.25 -9.42 -3.82
C PRO A 95 31.21 -9.50 -2.69
N VAL A 96 30.85 -10.72 -2.31
CA VAL A 96 30.04 -10.96 -1.11
C VAL A 96 30.90 -10.67 0.11
N ILE A 97 30.37 -9.86 1.02
CA ILE A 97 31.00 -9.57 2.31
C ILE A 97 30.32 -10.32 3.45
N PRO A 98 31.04 -10.62 4.54
CA PRO A 98 30.48 -11.15 5.77
C PRO A 98 29.32 -10.28 6.33
N ARG A 99 28.29 -10.94 6.88
CA ARG A 99 27.07 -10.26 7.37
C ARG A 99 27.28 -9.39 8.60
N ASP A 100 28.32 -9.66 9.39
CA ASP A 100 28.74 -8.86 10.54
C ASP A 100 29.30 -7.48 10.13
N GLN A 101 29.58 -7.27 8.85
CA GLN A 101 29.90 -5.95 8.29
C GLN A 101 28.65 -5.09 8.00
N VAL A 102 27.43 -5.67 8.08
CA VAL A 102 26.20 -4.89 8.03
C VAL A 102 26.04 -4.15 9.35
N ILE A 103 25.96 -2.82 9.28
CA ILE A 103 25.87 -1.93 10.45
C ILE A 103 24.45 -1.37 10.67
N ASP A 104 23.50 -1.55 9.74
CA ASP A 104 22.11 -1.11 9.93
C ASP A 104 21.42 -1.91 11.04
N LYS A 105 21.19 -1.26 12.19
CA LYS A 105 20.52 -1.86 13.34
C LYS A 105 19.10 -2.34 13.02
N ARG A 106 18.41 -1.74 12.05
CA ARG A 106 17.07 -2.19 11.60
C ARG A 106 17.16 -3.56 10.92
N VAL A 107 18.24 -3.79 10.16
CA VAL A 107 18.49 -5.07 9.47
C VAL A 107 18.97 -6.13 10.46
N ILE A 108 19.95 -5.80 11.30
CA ILE A 108 20.52 -6.74 12.29
C ILE A 108 19.47 -7.19 13.30
N ASN A 109 18.66 -6.25 13.80
CA ASN A 109 17.61 -6.52 14.80
C ASN A 109 16.27 -6.91 14.16
N ALA A 110 16.24 -7.17 12.84
CA ALA A 110 15.02 -7.57 12.17
C ALA A 110 14.51 -8.88 12.76
N GLY A 111 13.38 -8.82 13.47
CA GLY A 111 12.69 -10.00 13.96
C GLY A 111 12.13 -10.84 12.81
N PHE A 112 11.76 -12.09 13.12
CA PHE A 112 11.23 -13.06 12.14
C PHE A 112 10.10 -12.51 11.24
N SER A 113 9.23 -11.65 11.79
CA SER A 113 8.18 -10.97 11.03
C SER A 113 8.73 -10.19 9.83
N TYR A 114 9.78 -9.40 10.03
CA TYR A 114 10.37 -8.58 8.98
C TYR A 114 11.08 -9.43 7.93
N THR A 115 11.74 -10.51 8.37
CA THR A 115 12.35 -11.50 7.48
C THR A 115 11.32 -12.11 6.53
N LEU A 116 10.15 -12.48 7.06
CA LEU A 116 9.10 -13.10 6.27
C LEU A 116 8.55 -12.16 5.18
N MET A 117 8.39 -10.87 5.49
CA MET A 117 7.88 -9.91 4.51
C MET A 117 8.88 -9.57 3.40
N HIS A 118 10.19 -9.70 3.65
CA HIS A 118 11.25 -9.49 2.64
C HIS A 118 11.67 -10.78 1.92
N LEU A 119 11.00 -11.91 2.16
CA LEU A 119 11.40 -13.19 1.59
C LEU A 119 11.42 -13.17 0.05
N VAL A 120 10.42 -12.57 -0.58
CA VAL A 120 10.35 -12.48 -2.06
C VAL A 120 11.47 -11.58 -2.61
N PRO A 121 11.68 -10.35 -2.10
CA PRO A 121 12.86 -9.55 -2.44
C PRO A 121 14.19 -10.29 -2.24
N ALA A 122 14.37 -11.01 -1.11
CA ALA A 122 15.59 -11.75 -0.82
C ALA A 122 15.88 -12.85 -1.85
N ILE A 123 14.86 -13.64 -2.23
CA ILE A 123 14.99 -14.63 -3.31
C ILE A 123 15.39 -13.95 -4.61
N GLY A 124 14.76 -12.83 -4.94
CA GLY A 124 15.04 -12.08 -6.17
C GLY A 124 16.45 -11.50 -6.21
N VAL A 125 16.93 -10.95 -5.10
CA VAL A 125 18.31 -10.46 -4.96
C VAL A 125 19.30 -11.61 -5.08
N LYS A 126 19.04 -12.77 -4.47
CA LYS A 126 19.87 -13.97 -4.60
C LYS A 126 20.01 -14.44 -6.05
N LEU A 127 18.88 -14.47 -6.78
CA LEU A 127 18.86 -14.82 -8.19
C LEU A 127 19.62 -13.79 -9.02
N GLY A 128 19.41 -12.49 -8.77
CA GLY A 128 20.13 -11.43 -9.47
C GLY A 128 21.63 -11.51 -9.24
N HIS A 129 22.07 -11.76 -8.00
CA HIS A 129 23.48 -11.97 -7.68
C HIS A 129 24.08 -13.16 -8.43
N ALA A 130 23.32 -14.27 -8.57
CA ALA A 130 23.75 -15.43 -9.34
C ALA A 130 23.84 -15.17 -10.86
N ILE A 131 22.99 -14.29 -11.40
CA ILE A 131 23.06 -13.86 -12.81
C ILE A 131 24.28 -12.95 -13.01
N TYR A 132 24.38 -11.89 -12.22
CA TYR A 132 25.51 -10.96 -12.23
C TYR A 132 25.56 -10.19 -10.91
N PRO A 133 26.66 -10.24 -10.15
CA PRO A 133 26.75 -9.66 -8.81
C PRO A 133 26.98 -8.13 -8.86
N SER A 134 26.07 -7.39 -9.47
CA SER A 134 26.00 -5.93 -9.44
C SER A 134 24.72 -5.47 -8.75
N VAL A 135 24.76 -4.30 -8.11
CA VAL A 135 23.60 -3.74 -7.39
C VAL A 135 22.37 -3.62 -8.29
N GLY A 136 22.55 -3.15 -9.53
CA GLY A 136 21.50 -2.94 -10.50
C GLY A 136 20.85 -4.23 -10.96
N VAL A 137 21.63 -5.27 -11.29
CA VAL A 137 21.07 -6.58 -11.68
C VAL A 137 20.35 -7.24 -10.51
N MET A 138 20.91 -7.13 -9.29
CA MET A 138 20.28 -7.63 -8.07
C MET A 138 18.92 -6.97 -7.81
N ILE A 139 18.85 -5.63 -7.87
CA ILE A 139 17.62 -4.86 -7.67
C ILE A 139 16.59 -5.15 -8.76
N VAL A 140 16.96 -5.06 -10.04
CA VAL A 140 16.01 -5.28 -11.15
C VAL A 140 15.43 -6.69 -11.12
N THR A 141 16.26 -7.71 -10.85
CA THR A 141 15.78 -9.09 -10.70
C THR A 141 14.79 -9.22 -9.54
N ALA A 142 15.08 -8.57 -8.41
CA ALA A 142 14.18 -8.55 -7.26
C ALA A 142 12.85 -7.83 -7.54
N ARG A 143 12.88 -6.68 -8.20
CA ARG A 143 11.67 -5.93 -8.62
C ARG A 143 10.79 -6.75 -9.56
N LEU A 144 11.38 -7.44 -10.54
CA LEU A 144 10.66 -8.31 -11.47
C LEU A 144 10.00 -9.49 -10.73
N LEU A 145 10.73 -10.15 -9.82
CA LEU A 145 10.16 -11.25 -9.04
C LEU A 145 9.01 -10.77 -8.14
N ASN A 146 9.19 -9.64 -7.47
CA ASN A 146 8.17 -9.04 -6.61
C ASN A 146 6.91 -8.69 -7.41
N SER A 147 7.10 -8.14 -8.62
CA SER A 147 6.03 -7.84 -9.58
C SER A 147 5.27 -9.09 -10.03
N ILE A 148 5.97 -10.19 -10.31
CA ILE A 148 5.32 -11.46 -10.71
C ILE A 148 4.44 -11.98 -9.57
N VAL A 149 4.96 -11.99 -8.34
CA VAL A 149 4.19 -12.43 -7.16
C VAL A 149 2.97 -11.53 -6.94
N PHE A 150 3.14 -10.20 -7.08
CA PHE A 150 2.05 -9.24 -7.02
C PHE A 150 0.95 -9.52 -8.05
N LEU A 151 1.33 -9.61 -9.33
CA LEU A 151 0.41 -9.81 -10.44
C LEU A 151 -0.38 -11.11 -10.29
N LEU A 152 0.30 -12.22 -9.98
CA LEU A 152 -0.34 -13.52 -9.82
C LEU A 152 -1.24 -13.55 -8.57
N GLY A 153 -0.72 -13.10 -7.42
CA GLY A 153 -1.47 -13.08 -6.16
C GLY A 153 -2.74 -12.26 -6.28
N LEU A 154 -2.62 -11.04 -6.81
CA LEU A 154 -3.75 -10.14 -6.96
C LEU A 154 -4.73 -10.58 -8.06
N TYR A 155 -4.25 -11.16 -9.16
CA TYR A 155 -5.11 -11.80 -10.16
C TYR A 155 -6.04 -12.85 -9.50
N PHE A 156 -5.51 -13.73 -8.66
CA PHE A 156 -6.32 -14.73 -7.97
C PHE A 156 -7.25 -14.11 -6.93
N ILE A 157 -6.82 -13.08 -6.19
CA ILE A 157 -7.66 -12.33 -5.26
C ILE A 157 -8.87 -11.71 -5.99
N ILE A 158 -8.63 -10.98 -7.08
CA ILE A 158 -9.70 -10.35 -7.90
C ILE A 158 -10.62 -11.40 -8.50
N LYS A 159 -10.07 -12.53 -8.96
CA LYS A 159 -10.86 -13.63 -9.51
C LYS A 159 -11.81 -14.22 -8.45
N LYS A 160 -11.36 -14.32 -7.19
CA LYS A 160 -12.08 -14.97 -6.08
C LYS A 160 -12.98 -14.04 -5.26
N VAL A 161 -12.74 -12.73 -5.24
CA VAL A 161 -13.63 -11.80 -4.55
C VAL A 161 -14.98 -11.77 -5.27
N LYS A 162 -16.07 -11.94 -4.52
CA LYS A 162 -17.41 -12.13 -5.07
C LYS A 162 -18.11 -10.82 -5.44
N ALA A 163 -17.67 -9.69 -4.86
CA ALA A 163 -18.26 -8.37 -5.08
C ALA A 163 -17.15 -7.31 -5.19
N TYR A 164 -17.46 -6.19 -5.87
CA TYR A 164 -16.56 -5.03 -6.01
C TYR A 164 -15.20 -5.34 -6.65
N LYS A 165 -15.13 -6.32 -7.56
CA LYS A 165 -13.88 -6.74 -8.23
C LYS A 165 -13.11 -5.58 -8.85
N ARG A 166 -13.82 -4.65 -9.50
CA ARG A 166 -13.23 -3.49 -10.16
C ARG A 166 -12.53 -2.55 -9.19
N ILE A 167 -12.96 -2.51 -7.94
CA ILE A 167 -12.32 -1.68 -6.92
C ILE A 167 -10.92 -2.23 -6.61
N PHE A 168 -10.79 -3.55 -6.49
CA PHE A 168 -9.49 -4.19 -6.42
C PHE A 168 -8.65 -3.93 -7.67
N VAL A 169 -9.25 -3.86 -8.86
CA VAL A 169 -8.50 -3.52 -10.08
C VAL A 169 -7.98 -2.09 -10.02
N PHE A 170 -8.87 -1.09 -9.88
CA PHE A 170 -8.51 0.31 -10.02
C PHE A 170 -7.58 0.80 -8.91
N VAL A 171 -7.79 0.37 -7.64
CA VAL A 171 -6.88 0.74 -6.54
C VAL A 171 -5.50 0.12 -6.77
N SER A 172 -5.44 -1.11 -7.27
CA SER A 172 -4.16 -1.79 -7.49
C SER A 172 -3.40 -1.32 -8.73
N LEU A 173 -4.08 -0.64 -9.64
CA LEU A 173 -3.47 0.04 -10.79
C LEU A 173 -3.14 1.51 -10.48
N THR A 174 -3.19 1.91 -9.21
CA THR A 174 -2.69 3.24 -8.82
C THR A 174 -1.15 3.29 -8.96
N PRO A 175 -0.57 4.44 -9.32
CA PRO A 175 0.88 4.61 -9.33
C PRO A 175 1.56 4.19 -8.03
N THR A 176 0.95 4.52 -6.88
CA THR A 176 1.42 4.08 -5.56
C THR A 176 1.58 2.57 -5.48
N VAL A 177 0.53 1.81 -5.81
CA VAL A 177 0.58 0.35 -5.67
C VAL A 177 1.53 -0.28 -6.68
N ILE A 178 1.58 0.22 -7.91
CA ILE A 178 2.52 -0.28 -8.93
C ILE A 178 3.97 -0.06 -8.50
N GLN A 179 4.31 1.13 -7.98
CA GLN A 179 5.66 1.39 -7.47
C GLN A 179 6.04 0.49 -6.30
N LEU A 180 5.12 0.25 -5.36
CA LEU A 180 5.35 -0.67 -4.26
C LEU A 180 5.58 -2.10 -4.76
N ALA A 181 4.80 -2.55 -5.75
CA ALA A 181 4.94 -3.86 -6.37
C ALA A 181 6.25 -4.02 -7.15
N THR A 182 6.82 -2.93 -7.65
CA THR A 182 8.08 -2.88 -8.40
C THR A 182 9.23 -2.34 -7.56
N SER A 183 9.18 -2.53 -6.24
CA SER A 183 10.24 -2.15 -5.29
C SER A 183 10.75 -3.38 -4.53
N LEU A 184 11.81 -3.22 -3.73
CA LEU A 184 12.25 -4.26 -2.79
C LEU A 184 11.49 -4.21 -1.45
N SER A 185 10.53 -3.30 -1.32
CA SER A 185 9.82 -3.06 -0.07
C SER A 185 8.91 -4.22 0.31
N TYR A 186 8.84 -4.45 1.62
CA TYR A 186 7.86 -5.31 2.27
C TYR A 186 6.41 -4.80 2.13
N ASP A 187 6.21 -3.60 1.60
CA ASP A 187 4.91 -3.03 1.27
C ASP A 187 4.10 -3.87 0.28
N ASN A 188 4.76 -4.54 -0.67
CA ASN A 188 4.08 -5.43 -1.61
C ASN A 188 3.40 -6.62 -0.89
N PHE A 189 4.13 -7.26 0.04
CA PHE A 189 3.58 -8.31 0.90
C PHE A 189 2.40 -7.79 1.70
N ASN A 190 2.57 -6.63 2.34
CA ASN A 190 1.52 -6.00 3.15
C ASN A 190 0.26 -5.73 2.33
N TYR A 191 0.40 -5.18 1.11
CA TYR A 191 -0.73 -4.91 0.23
C TYR A 191 -1.46 -6.18 -0.20
N LEU A 192 -0.73 -7.24 -0.60
CA LEU A 192 -1.32 -8.51 -1.00
C LEU A 192 -2.12 -9.17 0.13
N ILE A 193 -1.56 -9.19 1.35
CA ILE A 193 -2.25 -9.73 2.52
C ILE A 193 -3.49 -8.88 2.85
N PHE A 194 -3.37 -7.55 2.82
CA PHE A 194 -4.48 -6.64 3.07
C PHE A 194 -5.62 -6.84 2.04
N ALA A 195 -5.27 -6.98 0.76
CA ALA A 195 -6.22 -7.24 -0.31
C ALA A 195 -6.88 -8.63 -0.14
N ALA A 196 -6.11 -9.67 0.17
CA ALA A 196 -6.63 -11.00 0.44
C ALA A 196 -7.59 -11.00 1.64
N ALA A 197 -7.23 -10.32 2.72
CA ALA A 197 -8.08 -10.15 3.91
C ALA A 197 -9.36 -9.38 3.60
N SER A 198 -9.27 -8.29 2.85
CA SER A 198 -10.43 -7.51 2.40
C SER A 198 -11.37 -8.36 1.53
N ALA A 199 -10.83 -9.13 0.59
CA ALA A 199 -11.60 -10.04 -0.25
C ALA A 199 -12.27 -11.17 0.55
N LEU A 200 -11.55 -11.74 1.53
CA LEU A 200 -12.10 -12.73 2.47
C LEU A 200 -13.27 -12.14 3.26
N LEU A 201 -13.10 -10.94 3.81
CA LEU A 201 -14.13 -10.24 4.59
C LEU A 201 -15.39 -9.95 3.76
N VAL A 202 -15.23 -9.53 2.50
CA VAL A 202 -16.35 -9.36 1.55
C VAL A 202 -17.07 -10.70 1.32
N ASN A 203 -16.32 -11.75 1.03
CA ASN A 203 -16.87 -13.08 0.72
C ASN A 203 -17.61 -13.69 1.92
N LEU A 204 -17.03 -13.60 3.12
CA LEU A 204 -17.64 -14.08 4.37
C LEU A 204 -18.88 -13.26 4.69
N SER A 205 -18.82 -11.94 4.59
CA SER A 205 -19.96 -11.06 4.85
C SER A 205 -21.14 -11.37 3.92
N MET A 206 -20.88 -11.56 2.63
CA MET A 206 -21.95 -11.98 1.71
C MET A 206 -22.51 -13.36 2.05
N ALA A 207 -21.68 -14.30 2.50
CA ALA A 207 -22.16 -15.62 2.84
C ALA A 207 -22.99 -15.65 4.14
N PHE A 208 -22.54 -14.93 5.18
CA PHE A 208 -23.25 -14.84 6.46
C PHE A 208 -24.60 -14.13 6.38
N TYR A 209 -24.77 -13.20 5.43
CA TYR A 209 -25.98 -12.39 5.30
C TYR A 209 -26.86 -12.76 4.11
N GLY A 210 -26.27 -13.27 3.02
CA GLY A 210 -26.99 -13.72 1.83
C GLY A 210 -27.47 -15.18 1.88
N LYS A 211 -27.35 -15.86 3.01
CA LYS A 211 -27.65 -17.31 3.19
C LYS A 211 -26.90 -18.22 2.21
N ALA A 212 -25.78 -17.79 1.62
CA ALA A 212 -24.99 -18.62 0.73
C ALA A 212 -24.24 -19.71 1.51
N LYS A 213 -24.15 -20.93 0.95
CA LYS A 213 -23.34 -22.00 1.55
C LYS A 213 -21.87 -21.56 1.62
N ILE A 214 -21.30 -21.61 2.82
CA ILE A 214 -19.86 -21.45 3.05
C ILE A 214 -19.23 -22.82 2.96
N ASP A 215 -18.28 -22.99 2.04
CA ASP A 215 -17.39 -24.15 2.04
C ASP A 215 -16.39 -24.01 3.18
N LYS A 216 -16.70 -24.63 4.32
CA LYS A 216 -15.88 -24.52 5.53
C LYS A 216 -14.47 -25.05 5.32
N TRP A 217 -14.30 -26.07 4.48
CA TRP A 217 -13.00 -26.67 4.17
C TRP A 217 -12.09 -25.75 3.36
N LEU A 218 -12.67 -24.81 2.60
CA LEU A 218 -11.92 -23.77 1.93
C LEU A 218 -11.70 -22.54 2.82
N TYR A 219 -12.78 -22.03 3.43
CA TYR A 219 -12.73 -20.72 4.09
C TYR A 219 -12.04 -20.74 5.46
N VAL A 220 -12.09 -21.85 6.21
CA VAL A 220 -11.38 -21.96 7.50
C VAL A 220 -9.86 -21.90 7.33
N PRO A 221 -9.21 -22.76 6.51
CA PRO A 221 -7.76 -22.66 6.34
C PRO A 221 -7.34 -21.35 5.66
N LEU A 222 -8.13 -20.87 4.69
CA LEU A 222 -7.86 -19.56 4.07
C LEU A 222 -7.90 -18.42 5.08
N THR A 223 -8.85 -18.46 6.02
CA THR A 223 -8.92 -17.50 7.13
C THR A 223 -7.67 -17.61 7.98
N ALA A 224 -7.29 -18.81 8.44
CA ALA A 224 -6.09 -19.01 9.26
C ALA A 224 -4.81 -18.49 8.58
N ILE A 225 -4.60 -18.80 7.29
CA ILE A 225 -3.44 -18.32 6.52
C ILE A 225 -3.42 -16.79 6.44
N ILE A 226 -4.56 -16.16 6.15
CA ILE A 226 -4.67 -14.70 6.07
C ILE A 226 -4.47 -14.06 7.43
N PHE A 227 -4.93 -14.68 8.52
CA PHE A 227 -4.69 -14.21 9.89
C PHE A 227 -3.19 -14.20 10.23
N ILE A 228 -2.50 -15.30 9.91
CA ILE A 228 -1.06 -15.41 10.11
C ILE A 228 -0.35 -14.35 9.26
N GLY A 229 -0.75 -14.18 8.00
CA GLY A 229 -0.22 -13.12 7.14
C GLY A 229 -0.44 -11.71 7.72
N LEU A 230 -1.63 -11.41 8.25
CA LEU A 230 -1.95 -10.12 8.86
C LEU A 230 -1.15 -9.87 10.14
N TYR A 231 -0.86 -10.92 10.92
CA TYR A 231 -0.03 -10.80 12.11
C TYR A 231 1.38 -10.29 11.76
N PHE A 232 1.95 -10.81 10.67
CA PHE A 232 3.26 -10.40 10.16
C PHE A 232 3.22 -9.12 9.30
N SER A 233 2.04 -8.60 8.97
CA SER A 233 1.88 -7.39 8.16
C SER A 233 2.17 -6.10 8.95
N LYS A 234 2.19 -4.95 8.27
CA LYS A 234 2.35 -3.63 8.92
C LYS A 234 1.34 -3.46 10.05
N THR A 235 1.75 -2.74 11.09
CA THR A 235 0.94 -2.54 12.31
C THR A 235 -0.45 -2.00 12.00
N ASN A 236 -0.57 -1.07 11.03
CA ASN A 236 -1.87 -0.54 10.66
C ASN A 236 -2.78 -1.60 10.03
N SER A 237 -2.27 -2.46 9.14
CA SER A 237 -3.04 -3.55 8.52
C SER A 237 -3.72 -4.49 9.52
N LYS A 238 -3.21 -4.58 10.75
CA LYS A 238 -3.81 -5.34 11.86
C LYS A 238 -5.20 -4.82 12.26
N LEU A 239 -5.58 -3.60 11.87
CA LEU A 239 -6.94 -3.08 12.00
C LEU A 239 -8.00 -3.97 11.30
N LEU A 240 -7.61 -4.76 10.29
CA LEU A 240 -8.51 -5.74 9.67
C LEU A 240 -8.92 -6.91 10.59
N PHE A 241 -8.28 -7.09 11.74
CA PHE A 241 -8.78 -8.01 12.76
C PHE A 241 -10.12 -7.55 13.35
N ILE A 242 -10.39 -6.24 13.42
CA ILE A 242 -11.65 -5.70 13.96
C ILE A 242 -12.89 -6.23 13.22
N PRO A 243 -13.06 -6.03 11.90
CA PRO A 243 -14.24 -6.52 11.18
C PRO A 243 -14.37 -8.04 11.24
N LEU A 244 -13.25 -8.76 11.33
CA LEU A 244 -13.22 -10.20 11.42
C LEU A 244 -13.70 -10.69 12.80
N MET A 245 -13.20 -10.07 13.86
CA MET A 245 -13.68 -10.30 15.23
C MET A 245 -15.15 -9.94 15.35
N LEU A 246 -15.62 -8.86 14.71
CA LEU A 246 -17.03 -8.49 14.67
C LEU A 246 -17.90 -9.55 13.96
N LEU A 247 -17.40 -10.18 12.89
CA LEU A 247 -18.11 -11.29 12.23
C LEU A 247 -18.23 -12.51 13.16
N VAL A 248 -17.15 -12.91 13.83
CA VAL A 248 -17.15 -14.02 14.80
C VAL A 248 -18.07 -13.69 15.98
N TYR A 249 -17.96 -12.49 16.50
CA TYR A 249 -18.78 -11.97 17.57
C TYR A 249 -20.27 -11.98 17.20
N ALA A 250 -20.63 -11.50 16.00
CA ALA A 250 -22.01 -11.51 15.51
C ALA A 250 -22.55 -12.94 15.34
N TYR A 251 -21.70 -13.87 14.90
CA TYR A 251 -22.06 -15.29 14.80
C TYR A 251 -22.35 -15.92 16.18
N ILE A 252 -21.50 -15.68 17.18
CA ILE A 252 -21.70 -16.15 18.57
C ILE A 252 -22.96 -15.51 19.16
N TYR A 253 -23.10 -14.19 19.06
CA TYR A 253 -24.23 -13.42 19.61
C TYR A 253 -25.58 -13.97 19.15
N ARG A 254 -25.72 -14.33 17.86
CA ARG A 254 -26.95 -14.90 17.29
C ARG A 254 -27.31 -16.28 17.86
N ARG A 255 -26.32 -17.06 18.28
CA ARG A 255 -26.52 -18.42 18.82
C ARG A 255 -26.75 -18.45 20.33
N LEU A 256 -26.46 -17.35 21.02
CA LEU A 256 -26.71 -17.27 22.45
C LEU A 256 -28.20 -17.18 22.77
N LYS A 257 -28.63 -17.97 23.75
CA LYS A 257 -30.00 -17.92 24.30
C LYS A 257 -30.11 -16.96 25.51
N SER A 258 -29.05 -16.84 26.31
CA SER A 258 -29.04 -16.02 27.53
C SER A 258 -29.07 -14.51 27.25
N ARG A 259 -30.08 -13.81 27.77
CA ARG A 259 -30.18 -12.34 27.70
C ARG A 259 -29.05 -11.63 28.43
N ARG A 260 -28.66 -12.14 29.62
CA ARG A 260 -27.54 -11.58 30.40
C ARG A 260 -26.23 -11.68 29.62
N LEU A 261 -25.95 -12.83 29.01
CA LEU A 261 -24.71 -13.00 28.25
C LEU A 261 -24.69 -12.12 26.98
N LYS A 262 -25.84 -11.91 26.32
CA LYS A 262 -25.96 -10.93 25.23
C LYS A 262 -25.68 -9.50 25.67
N GLN A 263 -26.15 -9.10 26.85
CA GLN A 263 -25.86 -7.78 27.42
C GLN A 263 -24.37 -7.64 27.74
N TRP A 264 -23.76 -8.63 28.40
CA TRP A 264 -22.32 -8.64 28.69
C TRP A 264 -21.46 -8.61 27.43
N MET A 265 -21.86 -9.31 26.38
CA MET A 265 -21.18 -9.23 25.10
C MET A 265 -21.17 -7.80 24.54
N ILE A 266 -22.19 -6.97 24.80
CA ILE A 266 -22.23 -5.57 24.31
C ILE A 266 -21.48 -4.65 25.28
N TYR A 267 -21.80 -4.70 26.58
CA TYR A 267 -21.25 -3.78 27.57
C TYR A 267 -19.79 -4.07 27.91
N GLY A 268 -19.36 -5.33 27.87
CA GLY A 268 -17.99 -5.74 28.17
C GLY A 268 -16.95 -5.09 27.25
N PRO A 269 -17.06 -5.24 25.91
CA PRO A 269 -16.18 -4.56 24.97
C PRO A 269 -16.24 -3.05 25.07
N VAL A 270 -17.41 -2.45 25.28
CA VAL A 270 -17.55 -0.99 25.48
C VAL A 270 -16.78 -0.53 26.71
N LEU A 271 -16.91 -1.26 27.82
CA LEU A 271 -16.17 -0.97 29.05
C LEU A 271 -14.65 -1.15 28.85
N LEU A 272 -14.22 -2.21 28.16
CA LEU A 272 -12.80 -2.45 27.86
C LEU A 272 -12.21 -1.36 26.96
N ILE A 273 -12.96 -0.91 25.95
CA ILE A 273 -12.56 0.23 25.11
C ILE A 273 -12.45 1.49 25.96
N PHE A 274 -13.44 1.76 26.82
CA PHE A 274 -13.42 2.92 27.71
C PHE A 274 -12.22 2.90 28.66
N ILE A 275 -11.95 1.77 29.32
CA ILE A 275 -10.77 1.58 30.18
C ILE A 275 -9.48 1.75 29.36
N GLY A 276 -9.41 1.16 28.16
CA GLY A 276 -8.26 1.29 27.27
C GLY A 276 -7.99 2.74 26.85
N LEU A 277 -9.04 3.52 26.57
CA LEU A 277 -8.93 4.96 26.26
C LEU A 277 -8.44 5.75 27.47
N ILE A 278 -8.92 5.43 28.68
CA ILE A 278 -8.43 6.05 29.92
C ILE A 278 -6.94 5.75 30.12
N VAL A 279 -6.53 4.48 30.00
CA VAL A 279 -5.11 4.09 30.13
C VAL A 279 -4.26 4.77 29.06
N ALA A 280 -4.72 4.84 27.81
CA ALA A 280 -4.02 5.53 26.73
C ALA A 280 -3.89 7.03 27.02
N PHE A 281 -4.96 7.67 27.49
CA PHE A 281 -4.95 9.08 27.88
C PHE A 281 -3.90 9.38 28.97
N PHE A 282 -3.86 8.56 30.02
CA PHE A 282 -2.85 8.71 31.09
C PHE A 282 -1.43 8.39 30.62
N LYS A 283 -1.25 7.43 29.69
CA LYS A 283 0.06 7.07 29.16
C LYS A 283 0.65 8.15 28.25
N ILE A 284 -0.18 8.75 27.39
CA ILE A 284 0.27 9.79 26.47
C ILE A 284 0.44 11.12 27.22
N GLY A 285 -0.47 11.41 28.16
CA GLY A 285 -0.45 12.65 28.94
C GLY A 285 -1.11 13.82 28.20
N LEU A 286 -1.74 14.72 28.96
CA LEU A 286 -2.54 15.82 28.41
C LEU A 286 -1.69 16.81 27.57
N SER A 287 -0.44 17.05 27.96
CA SER A 287 0.47 17.95 27.24
C SER A 287 0.82 17.43 25.85
N GLN A 288 1.12 16.13 25.74
CA GLN A 288 1.45 15.48 24.47
C GLN A 288 0.23 15.42 23.54
N ILE A 289 -0.95 15.06 24.08
CA ILE A 289 -2.20 15.07 23.31
C ILE A 289 -2.50 16.47 22.76
N LYS A 290 -2.27 17.53 23.56
CA LYS A 290 -2.42 18.91 23.10
C LYS A 290 -1.44 19.27 21.98
N LEU A 291 -0.18 18.84 22.09
CA LEU A 291 0.84 19.08 21.08
C LEU A 291 0.50 18.39 19.76
N GLU A 292 0.22 17.08 19.81
CA GLU A 292 -0.14 16.27 18.64
C GLU A 292 -1.45 16.76 18.01
N GLY A 293 -2.43 17.15 18.84
CA GLY A 293 -3.68 17.76 18.39
C GLY A 293 -3.46 19.11 17.70
N LYS A 294 -2.54 19.94 18.21
CA LYS A 294 -2.14 21.20 17.55
C LYS A 294 -1.48 20.93 16.20
N GLN A 295 -0.52 20.01 16.15
CA GLN A 295 0.16 19.65 14.91
C GLN A 295 -0.80 19.07 13.87
N LEU A 296 -1.73 18.21 14.29
CA LEU A 296 -2.77 17.67 13.42
C LEU A 296 -3.66 18.78 12.87
N THR A 297 -4.15 19.66 13.74
CA THR A 297 -5.01 20.78 13.32
C THR A 297 -4.29 21.69 12.34
N PHE A 298 -3.04 22.05 12.64
CA PHE A 298 -2.22 22.88 11.76
C PHE A 298 -2.00 22.20 10.41
N SER A 299 -1.65 20.91 10.39
CA SER A 299 -1.44 20.13 9.16
C SER A 299 -2.70 19.99 8.28
N LEU A 300 -3.90 20.03 8.89
CA LEU A 300 -5.17 19.98 8.17
C LEU A 300 -5.61 21.34 7.64
N LEU A 301 -5.21 22.44 8.29
CA LEU A 301 -5.60 23.81 7.94
C LEU A 301 -4.59 24.51 7.02
N GLU A 302 -3.33 24.08 7.02
CA GLU A 302 -2.27 24.71 6.23
C GLU A 302 -2.60 24.65 4.73
N PRO A 303 -2.78 25.78 4.01
CA PRO A 303 -3.24 25.75 2.63
C PRO A 303 -2.14 25.37 1.62
N TYR A 304 -0.87 25.53 1.97
CA TYR A 304 0.27 25.22 1.10
C TYR A 304 0.74 23.78 1.29
N TYR A 305 0.67 22.97 0.23
CA TYR A 305 1.31 21.64 0.16
C TYR A 305 1.04 20.76 1.40
N THR A 306 -0.23 20.58 1.75
CA THR A 306 -0.61 19.75 2.90
C THR A 306 -0.08 18.32 2.75
N VAL A 307 0.31 17.74 3.89
CA VAL A 307 0.44 16.29 4.12
C VAL A 307 -0.69 15.52 3.46
N LEU A 308 -1.92 16.05 3.52
CA LEU A 308 -3.08 15.48 2.85
C LEU A 308 -2.84 15.34 1.33
N THR A 309 -2.46 16.41 0.65
CA THR A 309 -2.29 16.42 -0.82
C THR A 309 -1.00 15.77 -1.32
N THR A 310 0.12 15.91 -0.61
CA THR A 310 1.48 15.55 -1.06
C THR A 310 2.07 14.31 -0.39
N GLU A 311 1.38 13.76 0.59
CA GLU A 311 1.85 12.61 1.35
C GLU A 311 0.76 11.54 1.46
N VAL A 312 -0.47 11.89 1.81
CA VAL A 312 -1.60 10.96 1.97
C VAL A 312 -2.22 10.60 0.63
N ILE A 313 -2.44 11.59 -0.24
CA ILE A 313 -3.11 11.46 -1.53
C ILE A 313 -2.10 11.14 -2.67
N SER A 314 -0.89 11.71 -2.66
CA SER A 314 0.04 11.61 -3.80
C SER A 314 0.86 10.31 -3.91
N GLY A 315 0.62 9.33 -3.05
CA GLY A 315 1.43 8.11 -3.08
C GLY A 315 2.88 8.31 -2.64
N THR A 316 3.65 7.23 -2.66
CA THR A 316 5.05 7.14 -2.17
C THR A 316 6.09 7.78 -3.08
N ASN A 317 5.78 8.91 -3.69
CA ASN A 317 6.60 9.42 -4.79
C ASN A 317 7.58 10.47 -4.28
N THR A 318 8.77 10.00 -3.92
CA THR A 318 10.00 10.81 -3.68
C THR A 318 10.30 11.77 -4.83
N VAL A 319 9.78 11.47 -6.03
CA VAL A 319 9.90 12.27 -7.25
C VAL A 319 9.00 13.51 -7.29
N GLY A 320 8.03 13.66 -6.38
CA GLY A 320 7.14 14.84 -6.36
C GLY A 320 6.35 15.00 -7.66
N LEU A 321 5.35 14.14 -7.86
CA LEU A 321 4.44 14.26 -9.01
C LEU A 321 3.54 15.49 -8.88
N PRO A 322 3.03 16.03 -10.00
CA PRO A 322 2.08 17.13 -9.98
C PRO A 322 0.84 16.78 -9.14
N ALA A 323 0.55 17.62 -8.14
CA ALA A 323 -0.52 17.38 -7.18
C ALA A 323 -1.89 17.21 -7.85
N TRP A 324 -2.14 17.84 -9.00
CA TRP A 324 -3.40 17.74 -9.75
C TRP A 324 -3.70 16.33 -10.29
N LEU A 325 -2.67 15.48 -10.45
CA LEU A 325 -2.85 14.13 -10.99
C LEU A 325 -3.71 13.26 -10.07
N PHE A 326 -3.55 13.44 -8.76
CA PHE A 326 -4.18 12.59 -7.77
C PHE A 326 -5.68 12.89 -7.59
N PRO A 327 -6.13 14.14 -7.43
CA PRO A 327 -7.56 14.45 -7.41
C PRO A 327 -8.32 13.90 -8.63
N ILE A 328 -7.74 13.95 -9.84
CA ILE A 328 -8.35 13.36 -11.04
C ILE A 328 -8.50 11.84 -10.87
N GLN A 329 -7.45 11.17 -10.41
CA GLN A 329 -7.47 9.74 -10.17
C GLN A 329 -8.48 9.33 -9.08
N TYR A 330 -8.49 10.01 -7.94
CA TYR A 330 -9.43 9.75 -6.85
C TYR A 330 -10.88 10.08 -7.22
N LEU A 331 -11.10 11.12 -8.04
CA LEU A 331 -12.42 11.45 -8.57
C LEU A 331 -12.90 10.33 -9.50
N ALA A 332 -12.06 9.83 -10.41
CA ALA A 332 -12.41 8.71 -11.27
C ALA A 332 -12.73 7.45 -10.45
N LEU A 333 -11.94 7.14 -9.42
CA LEU A 333 -12.22 6.06 -8.47
C LEU A 333 -13.57 6.26 -7.77
N ALA A 334 -13.82 7.44 -7.22
CA ALA A 334 -15.05 7.77 -6.52
C ALA A 334 -16.28 7.60 -7.42
N LEU A 335 -16.24 8.13 -8.65
CA LEU A 335 -17.33 8.01 -9.62
C LEU A 335 -17.62 6.55 -9.98
N VAL A 336 -16.58 5.74 -10.22
CA VAL A 336 -16.77 4.30 -10.43
C VAL A 336 -17.45 3.68 -9.21
N PHE A 337 -16.97 3.97 -8.00
CA PHE A 337 -17.47 3.30 -6.79
C PHE A 337 -18.91 3.71 -6.47
N LEU A 338 -19.30 4.95 -6.77
CA LEU A 338 -20.68 5.43 -6.63
C LEU A 338 -21.63 4.75 -7.62
N THR A 339 -21.16 4.39 -8.81
CA THR A 339 -21.98 3.73 -9.84
C THR A 339 -21.98 2.19 -9.73
N GLU A 340 -21.14 1.61 -8.87
CA GLU A 340 -21.14 0.17 -8.61
C GLU A 340 -22.46 -0.29 -7.96
N LYS A 341 -22.94 -1.46 -8.40
CA LYS A 341 -24.16 -2.06 -7.86
C LYS A 341 -23.92 -2.42 -6.39
N LYS A 342 -24.93 -2.17 -5.55
CA LYS A 342 -24.89 -2.56 -4.13
C LYS A 342 -25.04 -4.09 -4.03
N GLU A 343 -23.94 -4.78 -3.82
CA GLU A 343 -23.84 -6.25 -3.81
C GLU A 343 -24.34 -6.91 -2.50
N GLY A 344 -25.53 -6.54 -1.99
CA GLY A 344 -26.17 -7.22 -0.86
C GLY A 344 -25.41 -7.20 0.50
N LEU A 345 -24.23 -6.57 0.58
CA LEU A 345 -23.45 -6.47 1.82
C LEU A 345 -24.23 -5.74 2.93
N PRO A 346 -24.04 -6.09 4.22
CA PRO A 346 -24.70 -5.41 5.35
C PRO A 346 -24.35 -3.93 5.47
N LYS A 347 -25.26 -3.13 6.04
CA LYS A 347 -24.97 -1.71 6.39
C LYS A 347 -23.80 -1.63 7.35
N ALA A 348 -23.80 -2.48 8.38
CA ALA A 348 -22.74 -2.55 9.38
C ALA A 348 -21.36 -2.74 8.74
N PHE A 349 -21.22 -3.66 7.77
CA PHE A 349 -19.95 -3.90 7.08
C PHE A 349 -19.43 -2.66 6.37
N ALA A 350 -20.30 -1.93 5.66
CA ALA A 350 -19.93 -0.71 4.96
C ALA A 350 -19.45 0.39 5.93
N TRP A 351 -20.17 0.59 7.03
CA TRP A 351 -19.80 1.58 8.04
C TRP A 351 -18.55 1.18 8.83
N THR A 352 -18.35 -0.11 9.10
CA THR A 352 -17.09 -0.60 9.67
C THR A 352 -15.93 -0.31 8.73
N GLY A 353 -16.07 -0.56 7.42
CA GLY A 353 -15.05 -0.23 6.42
C GLY A 353 -14.66 1.26 6.46
N LEU A 354 -15.64 2.16 6.45
CA LEU A 354 -15.40 3.60 6.59
C LEU A 354 -14.72 3.95 7.92
N GLY A 355 -15.21 3.39 9.02
CA GLY A 355 -14.64 3.61 10.35
C GLY A 355 -13.18 3.19 10.44
N LEU A 356 -12.78 2.10 9.78
CA LEU A 356 -11.37 1.66 9.73
C LEU A 356 -10.51 2.59 8.88
N VAL A 357 -11.04 3.16 7.79
CA VAL A 357 -10.30 4.15 6.98
C VAL A 357 -10.04 5.40 7.80
N VAL A 358 -11.06 5.90 8.51
CA VAL A 358 -10.94 7.06 9.40
C VAL A 358 -9.99 6.78 10.57
N LEU A 359 -10.12 5.61 11.21
CA LEU A 359 -9.26 5.20 12.31
C LEU A 359 -7.79 5.04 11.86
N ASN A 360 -7.55 4.44 10.70
CA ASN A 360 -6.21 4.36 10.12
C ASN A 360 -5.64 5.76 9.81
N PHE A 361 -6.47 6.64 9.24
CA PHE A 361 -6.06 8.01 8.95
C PHE A 361 -5.55 8.71 10.21
N PHE A 362 -6.38 8.81 11.24
CA PHE A 362 -6.00 9.47 12.48
C PHE A 362 -4.88 8.73 13.22
N GLY A 363 -4.88 7.39 13.22
CA GLY A 363 -3.85 6.60 13.87
C GLY A 363 -2.45 6.84 13.28
N ILE A 364 -2.34 6.89 11.95
CA ILE A 364 -1.06 7.21 11.29
C ILE A 364 -0.67 8.66 11.56
N MET A 365 -1.58 9.62 11.39
CA MET A 365 -1.25 11.04 11.61
C MET A 365 -0.80 11.29 13.06
N PHE A 366 -1.47 10.69 14.04
CA PHE A 366 -1.11 10.79 15.46
C PHE A 366 0.24 10.13 15.75
N GLN A 367 0.53 8.98 15.15
CA GLN A 367 1.83 8.30 15.29
C GLN A 367 2.99 9.17 14.78
N TYR A 368 2.80 9.86 13.65
CA TYR A 368 3.84 10.72 13.08
C TYR A 368 3.94 12.08 13.80
N ALA A 369 2.84 12.59 14.36
CA ALA A 369 2.86 13.78 15.22
C ALA A 369 3.71 13.56 16.49
N GLY A 370 3.62 12.39 17.10
CA GLY A 370 4.39 12.04 18.30
C GLY A 370 5.87 11.72 18.07
N ASN A 371 6.35 11.75 16.83
CA ASN A 371 7.72 11.35 16.50
C ASN A 371 8.69 12.55 16.58
N SER A 372 9.63 12.49 17.52
CA SER A 372 10.62 13.53 17.79
C SER A 372 11.55 13.85 16.63
N HIS A 373 11.63 12.99 15.60
CA HIS A 373 12.45 13.24 14.40
C HIS A 373 11.81 14.24 13.44
N PHE A 374 10.51 14.51 13.56
CA PHE A 374 9.80 15.48 12.73
C PHE A 374 9.52 16.75 13.55
N VAL A 375 10.49 17.68 13.53
CA VAL A 375 10.42 18.92 14.29
C VAL A 375 9.66 19.97 13.49
N GLY A 376 8.46 20.35 13.94
CA GLY A 376 7.66 21.39 13.29
C GLY A 376 6.22 21.49 13.78
N ASN A 377 5.50 22.50 13.30
CA ASN A 377 4.05 22.61 13.50
C ASN A 377 3.26 21.70 12.53
N VAL A 378 3.90 21.20 11.47
CA VAL A 378 3.30 20.32 10.45
C VAL A 378 3.82 18.90 10.64
N ILE A 379 2.92 17.91 10.58
CA ILE A 379 3.25 16.48 10.59
C ILE A 379 3.96 16.16 9.28
N THR A 380 5.06 15.43 9.27
CA THR A 380 5.74 15.04 8.03
C THR A 380 6.09 13.56 8.08
N GLY A 381 6.16 12.92 6.91
CA GLY A 381 6.52 11.51 6.81
C GLY A 381 5.37 10.50 6.67
N PRO A 382 4.08 10.79 6.95
CA PRO A 382 3.00 9.98 6.40
C PRO A 382 3.14 9.83 4.88
N GLN A 383 2.75 8.69 4.35
CA GLN A 383 2.89 8.39 2.92
C GLN A 383 1.68 7.60 2.41
N GLY A 384 1.38 7.73 1.13
CA GLY A 384 0.19 7.14 0.52
C GLY A 384 0.13 5.61 0.67
N ARG A 385 1.28 4.95 0.86
CA ARG A 385 1.36 3.51 1.15
C ARG A 385 0.60 3.08 2.40
N TYR A 386 0.43 3.95 3.40
CA TYR A 386 -0.32 3.62 4.61
C TYR A 386 -1.85 3.73 4.41
N PHE A 387 -2.31 4.47 3.40
CA PHE A 387 -3.73 4.78 3.18
C PHE A 387 -4.33 4.08 1.97
N THR A 388 -3.55 3.87 0.91
CA THR A 388 -4.01 3.29 -0.36
C THR A 388 -4.65 1.90 -0.21
N PRO A 389 -4.11 0.95 0.60
CA PRO A 389 -4.78 -0.33 0.82
C PRO A 389 -6.21 -0.19 1.37
N TYR A 390 -6.45 0.81 2.24
CA TYR A 390 -7.74 1.03 2.88
C TYR A 390 -8.84 1.49 1.93
N LEU A 391 -8.48 1.99 0.74
CA LEU A 391 -9.46 2.33 -0.30
C LEU A 391 -10.28 1.11 -0.74
N LEU A 392 -9.71 -0.11 -0.61
CA LEU A 392 -10.43 -1.36 -0.86
C LEU A 392 -11.65 -1.55 0.06
N LEU A 393 -11.64 -0.92 1.24
CA LEU A 393 -12.72 -0.99 2.23
C LEU A 393 -13.81 0.07 2.02
N LEU A 394 -13.57 1.10 1.20
CA LEU A 394 -14.55 2.16 0.90
C LEU A 394 -15.60 1.73 -0.12
N ALA A 395 -15.32 0.67 -0.87
CA ALA A 395 -16.22 0.08 -1.86
C ALA A 395 -17.68 -0.01 -1.42
N PRO A 396 -18.01 -0.64 -0.27
CA PRO A 396 -19.39 -0.89 0.09
C PRO A 396 -20.14 0.37 0.53
N VAL A 397 -19.44 1.34 1.14
CA VAL A 397 -20.08 2.59 1.61
C VAL A 397 -20.36 3.53 0.45
N LEU A 398 -19.43 3.63 -0.51
CA LEU A 398 -19.62 4.47 -1.69
C LEU A 398 -20.69 3.91 -2.63
N ALA A 399 -20.72 2.60 -2.87
CA ALA A 399 -21.81 1.99 -3.65
C ALA A 399 -23.19 2.22 -3.00
N ARG A 400 -23.26 2.25 -1.66
CA ARG A 400 -24.51 2.57 -0.95
C ARG A 400 -24.89 4.03 -1.10
N PHE A 401 -23.92 4.93 -1.00
CA PHE A 401 -24.15 6.36 -1.18
C PHE A 401 -24.62 6.67 -2.60
N GLY A 402 -24.00 6.07 -3.61
CA GLY A 402 -24.45 6.20 -5.00
C GLY A 402 -25.84 5.60 -5.25
N GLY A 403 -26.20 4.50 -4.56
CA GLY A 403 -27.58 3.99 -4.55
C GLY A 403 -28.59 4.98 -3.94
N TRP A 404 -28.20 5.69 -2.88
CA TRP A 404 -29.02 6.76 -2.28
C TRP A 404 -29.17 7.96 -3.21
N LEU A 405 -28.11 8.33 -3.93
CA LEU A 405 -28.11 9.39 -4.94
C LEU A 405 -28.78 8.99 -6.27
N GLY A 406 -29.19 7.73 -6.43
CA GLY A 406 -29.79 7.24 -7.68
C GLY A 406 -28.81 7.08 -8.84
N LEU A 407 -27.50 7.02 -8.57
CA LEU A 407 -26.42 6.93 -9.58
C LEU A 407 -26.14 5.52 -10.10
N GLN A 408 -26.78 4.51 -9.52
CA GLN A 408 -26.59 3.12 -9.95
C GLN A 408 -27.26 2.88 -11.31
N PRO A 409 -26.62 2.15 -12.23
CA PRO A 409 -27.12 1.93 -13.57
C PRO A 409 -28.49 1.23 -13.55
N LYS A 410 -29.47 1.81 -14.26
CA LYS A 410 -30.81 1.28 -14.48
C LYS A 410 -31.08 1.17 -15.99
N GLY A 411 -31.62 0.04 -16.43
CA GLY A 411 -31.91 -0.20 -17.85
C GLY A 411 -30.66 -0.23 -18.73
N ILE A 412 -30.87 -0.37 -20.04
CA ILE A 412 -29.79 -0.53 -21.03
C ILE A 412 -28.95 0.75 -21.13
N GLU A 413 -29.58 1.92 -21.13
CA GLU A 413 -28.89 3.21 -21.21
C GLU A 413 -27.99 3.46 -20.00
N GLY A 414 -28.49 3.18 -18.79
CA GLY A 414 -27.70 3.30 -17.56
C GLY A 414 -26.52 2.33 -17.53
N GLU A 415 -26.70 1.10 -18.00
CA GLU A 415 -25.59 0.15 -18.12
C GLU A 415 -24.54 0.59 -19.16
N GLY A 416 -24.98 1.19 -20.28
CA GLY A 416 -24.10 1.82 -21.26
C GLY A 416 -23.28 2.99 -20.69
N ALA A 417 -23.91 3.89 -19.94
CA ALA A 417 -23.23 5.00 -19.27
C ALA A 417 -22.21 4.51 -18.23
N HIS A 418 -22.57 3.50 -17.43
CA HIS A 418 -21.66 2.89 -16.47
C HIS A 418 -20.47 2.18 -17.13
N ALA A 419 -20.66 1.58 -18.31
CA ALA A 419 -19.56 1.01 -19.08
C ALA A 419 -18.60 2.10 -19.62
N LYS A 420 -19.12 3.23 -20.12
CA LYS A 420 -18.30 4.37 -20.53
C LYS A 420 -17.50 4.97 -19.37
N LEU A 421 -18.11 5.08 -18.19
CA LEU A 421 -17.43 5.57 -16.99
C LEU A 421 -16.29 4.63 -16.56
N GLN A 422 -16.49 3.31 -16.66
CA GLN A 422 -15.42 2.35 -16.39
C GLN A 422 -14.27 2.49 -17.39
N LEU A 423 -14.58 2.65 -18.68
CA LEU A 423 -13.57 2.86 -19.71
C LEU A 423 -12.77 4.14 -19.42
N LEU A 424 -13.44 5.22 -19.03
CA LEU A 424 -12.80 6.46 -18.59
C LEU A 424 -11.88 6.21 -17.39
N ALA A 425 -12.34 5.47 -16.37
CA ALA A 425 -11.51 5.15 -15.21
C ALA A 425 -10.28 4.30 -15.56
N TYR A 426 -10.41 3.34 -16.49
CA TYR A 426 -9.27 2.59 -17.00
C TYR A 426 -8.28 3.50 -17.74
N ALA A 427 -8.80 4.41 -18.58
CA ALA A 427 -7.97 5.40 -19.27
C ALA A 427 -7.24 6.30 -18.29
N VAL A 428 -7.91 6.79 -17.24
CA VAL A 428 -7.30 7.59 -16.17
C VAL A 428 -6.21 6.79 -15.46
N SER A 429 -6.45 5.52 -15.08
CA SER A 429 -5.40 4.68 -14.47
C SER A 429 -4.17 4.54 -15.37
N VAL A 430 -4.38 4.26 -16.66
CA VAL A 430 -3.28 4.13 -17.64
C VAL A 430 -2.53 5.45 -17.81
N VAL A 431 -3.23 6.57 -17.97
CA VAL A 431 -2.63 7.90 -18.10
C VAL A 431 -1.86 8.27 -16.82
N SER A 432 -2.41 8.00 -15.64
CA SER A 432 -1.71 8.24 -14.36
C SER A 432 -0.41 7.44 -14.26
N LEU A 433 -0.39 6.19 -14.73
CA LEU A 433 0.83 5.37 -14.75
C LEU A 433 1.86 5.87 -15.78
N ILE A 434 1.41 6.26 -16.98
CA ILE A 434 2.28 6.83 -18.02
C ILE A 434 2.89 8.15 -17.54
N VAL A 435 2.06 9.07 -17.02
CA VAL A 435 2.53 10.37 -16.52
C VAL A 435 3.47 10.15 -15.34
N CYS A 436 3.15 9.24 -14.42
CA CYS A 436 4.02 8.91 -13.30
C CYS A 436 5.40 8.42 -13.76
N LEU A 437 5.46 7.36 -14.56
CA LEU A 437 6.74 6.80 -15.02
C LEU A 437 7.48 7.78 -15.92
N GLY A 438 6.77 8.46 -16.82
CA GLY A 438 7.34 9.46 -17.73
C GLY A 438 8.01 10.60 -16.98
N LEU A 439 7.38 11.11 -15.92
CA LEU A 439 7.96 12.15 -15.07
C LEU A 439 9.15 11.64 -14.25
N ILE A 440 9.09 10.41 -13.72
CA ILE A 440 10.22 9.77 -13.05
C ILE A 440 11.42 9.67 -14.00
N VAL A 441 11.20 9.17 -15.21
CA VAL A 441 12.24 9.00 -16.21
C VAL A 441 12.79 10.35 -16.68
N LEU A 442 11.92 11.33 -16.94
CA LEU A 442 12.30 12.68 -17.33
C LEU A 442 13.16 13.35 -16.26
N LYS A 443 12.71 13.33 -15.00
CA LYS A 443 13.42 13.98 -13.89
C LYS A 443 14.78 13.35 -13.65
N PHE A 444 14.89 12.03 -13.66
CA PHE A 444 16.15 11.34 -13.36
C PHE A 444 17.10 11.25 -14.55
N TYR A 445 16.66 10.71 -15.68
CA TYR A 445 17.57 10.38 -16.79
C TYR A 445 17.93 11.60 -17.65
N TRP A 446 17.01 12.56 -17.78
CA TRP A 446 17.16 13.70 -18.68
C TRP A 446 17.49 15.00 -17.93
N LEU A 447 16.71 15.36 -16.93
CA LEU A 447 16.90 16.60 -16.17
C LEU A 447 17.89 16.45 -15.01
N GLN A 448 18.15 15.20 -14.58
CA GLN A 448 19.05 14.86 -13.48
C GLN A 448 18.74 15.68 -12.22
N LEU A 449 17.46 15.86 -11.92
CA LEU A 449 16.99 16.59 -10.75
C LEU A 449 17.11 15.71 -9.51
N PRO A 450 17.56 16.27 -8.38
CA PRO A 450 17.50 15.56 -7.11
C PRO A 450 16.04 15.20 -6.82
N ALA A 451 15.81 13.98 -6.38
CA ALA A 451 14.56 13.58 -5.75
C ALA A 451 14.87 13.42 -4.27
N ASP A 452 13.96 13.86 -3.42
CA ASP A 452 14.23 13.92 -2.00
C ASP A 452 13.29 12.95 -1.29
N GLU A 453 13.86 11.97 -0.59
CA GLU A 453 13.08 11.01 0.19
C GLU A 453 12.39 11.67 1.39
N PHE A 454 12.92 12.81 1.85
CA PHE A 454 12.42 13.54 3.02
C PHE A 454 11.79 14.88 2.71
N ARG A 455 12.13 15.49 1.57
CA ARG A 455 11.59 16.80 1.19
C ARG A 455 10.46 16.62 0.19
N SER A 456 9.31 16.17 0.69
CA SER A 456 7.99 16.41 0.11
C SER A 456 7.69 17.92 0.06
N GLY A 457 8.47 18.70 -0.69
CA GLY A 457 8.19 20.11 -0.98
C GLY A 457 8.27 21.12 0.19
N ILE A 458 8.29 20.69 1.46
CA ILE A 458 8.16 21.60 2.61
C ILE A 458 9.34 22.56 2.73
N SER A 459 10.58 22.07 2.70
CA SER A 459 11.75 22.95 2.89
C SER A 459 12.14 23.73 1.64
N HIS A 460 11.68 23.33 0.45
CA HIS A 460 11.96 24.08 -0.77
C HIS A 460 11.07 25.33 -0.94
N TYR A 461 9.94 25.40 -0.22
CA TYR A 461 8.95 26.49 -0.31
C TYR A 461 8.73 27.27 0.99
N ILE A 462 9.01 26.71 2.18
CA ILE A 462 8.73 27.37 3.47
C ILE A 462 9.97 28.02 4.10
N PHE A 463 11.19 27.60 3.73
CA PHE A 463 12.44 28.05 4.36
C PHE A 463 13.45 28.69 3.39
N ARG A 464 12.98 29.26 2.28
CA ARG A 464 13.77 30.21 1.47
C ARG A 464 13.07 31.55 1.38
#